data_AF-A0A813LGY7-F1
#
_entry.id   AF-A0A813LGY7-F1
#
_cell.length_a   1.000
_cell.length_b   1.000
_cell.length_c   1.000
_cell.angle_alpha   90.00
_cell.angle_beta   90.00
_cell.angle_gamma   90.00
#
_symmetry.space_group_name_H-M   'P 1'
#
loop_
_entity.id
_entity.type
_entity.pdbx_description
1 polymer ?
#
loop_
_entity_poly.entity_id
_entity_poly.type
_entity_poly.pdbx_seq_one_letter_code
_entity_poly.pdbx_strand_id
1 'polypeptide(L)'
;MFRTVRVPFKSNGVGRSKVVVLPTPGSAASYFTRHCGSGAAEPGLQPQGRDLPLETLRRRTERLTGLLRRLHLPQLSHFTAFGQEYLLPLRASSPPVPLRDIPQHQVEYLTGFFDGDGCVTPAVGLASCTLSACQVSNAAEVLVLFHRLLGGGIYRKFAGRGLRKPALQWVINGVEGKRVASVLSQVPSMKRPQLLLAVDWPSCVSKRPHAKSSLKDLKQGSSSVSIPWSWWYFTGFFDAEGSIRVPPKSVGINLEVTQNSRELLIALRVFLVQEFPGLSVGIYRNRNAHVLKVWKFEASCFILRRMLSCGLLVKRRHAEVALQLSSDNHFQIRDSLSELNGNGSRYSRLDADGCLRSQRISFVMRSARAGTATNRALLRNLREEHILLNTRLWYAQLRKDIRELLSNGASVNSKPASGIG
;
A
#
# COMPACT_ATOMS: atom_id res chain seq x y z
N MET A 1 22.29 -24.46 31.37
CA MET A 1 21.76 -24.28 32.74
C MET A 1 20.79 -23.10 32.75
N PHE A 2 19.51 -23.35 33.02
CA PHE A 2 18.49 -22.30 33.13
C PHE A 2 18.51 -21.69 34.53
N ARG A 3 18.50 -20.36 34.63
CA ARG A 3 18.36 -19.67 35.93
C ARG A 3 16.89 -19.29 36.12
N THR A 4 16.18 -20.07 36.93
CA THR A 4 14.78 -19.80 37.27
C THR A 4 14.73 -18.69 38.31
N VAL A 5 14.17 -17.54 37.94
CA VAL A 5 13.91 -16.45 38.89
C VAL A 5 12.42 -16.40 39.17
N ARG A 6 12.02 -16.71 40.40
CA ARG A 6 10.65 -16.51 40.89
C ARG A 6 10.54 -15.08 41.41
N VAL A 7 9.70 -14.27 40.78
CA VAL A 7 9.39 -12.92 41.26
C VAL A 7 8.04 -12.97 41.96
N PRO A 8 7.95 -12.61 43.25
CA PRO A 8 6.67 -12.55 43.95
C PRO A 8 5.87 -11.36 43.46
N PHE A 9 4.62 -11.61 43.05
CA PHE A 9 3.65 -10.57 42.72
C PHE A 9 2.58 -10.59 43.83
N LYS A 10 2.41 -9.49 44.56
CA LYS A 10 1.28 -9.33 45.48
C LYS A 10 0.07 -8.82 44.70
N SER A 11 -0.90 -9.70 44.47
CA SER A 11 -2.26 -9.31 44.10
C SER A 11 -3.25 -10.13 44.91
N ASN A 12 -4.25 -9.46 45.47
CA ASN A 12 -5.31 -10.06 46.26
C ASN A 12 -6.09 -11.09 45.42
N GLY A 13 -6.09 -12.34 45.88
CA GLY A 13 -7.00 -13.38 45.43
C GLY A 13 -6.56 -14.12 44.16
N VAL A 14 -6.29 -15.42 44.32
CA VAL A 14 -6.02 -16.44 43.29
C VAL A 14 -4.60 -16.43 42.72
N GLY A 15 -3.72 -17.20 43.35
CA GLY A 15 -2.34 -17.41 42.93
C GLY A 15 -2.22 -18.26 41.67
N ARG A 16 -1.74 -17.65 40.57
CA ARG A 16 -1.09 -18.36 39.47
C ARG A 16 0.35 -17.86 39.34
N SER A 17 1.32 -18.73 39.58
CA SER A 17 2.73 -18.43 39.36
C SER A 17 3.02 -18.43 37.85
N LYS A 18 3.50 -17.31 37.32
CA LYS A 18 3.97 -17.22 35.94
C LYS A 18 5.47 -17.49 35.92
N VAL A 19 5.89 -18.63 35.39
CA VAL A 19 7.30 -18.94 35.19
C VAL A 19 7.76 -18.21 33.94
N VAL A 20 8.62 -17.20 34.11
CA VAL A 20 9.28 -16.51 32.99
C VAL A 20 10.67 -17.10 32.83
N VAL A 21 10.87 -17.87 31.76
CA VAL A 21 12.20 -18.35 31.39
C VAL A 21 12.91 -17.21 30.67
N LEU A 22 13.87 -16.57 31.35
CA LEU A 22 14.73 -15.56 30.74
C LEU A 22 15.90 -16.28 30.04
N PRO A 23 16.21 -15.94 28.77
CA PRO A 23 17.37 -16.49 28.10
C PRO A 23 18.65 -16.00 28.80
N THR A 24 19.55 -16.93 29.12
CA THR A 24 20.88 -16.61 29.63
C THR A 24 21.69 -15.84 28.56
N PRO A 25 22.57 -14.90 28.95
CA PRO A 25 23.33 -14.04 28.02
C PRO A 25 24.22 -14.77 26.99
N GLY A 26 24.38 -16.09 27.07
CA GLY A 26 25.14 -16.89 26.11
C GLY A 26 24.33 -17.63 25.03
N SER A 27 22.99 -17.70 25.13
CA SER A 27 22.19 -18.54 24.21
C SER A 27 21.86 -17.86 22.87
N ALA A 28 21.80 -16.53 22.83
CA ALA A 28 21.57 -15.78 21.60
C ALA A 28 22.79 -15.79 20.64
N ALA A 29 23.98 -16.21 21.09
CA ALA A 29 25.15 -16.33 20.21
C ALA A 29 25.14 -17.64 19.39
N SER A 30 24.51 -18.71 19.89
CA SER A 30 24.53 -20.03 19.23
C SER A 30 23.52 -20.20 18.10
N TYR A 31 22.52 -19.32 18.00
CA TYR A 31 21.59 -19.26 16.87
C TYR A 31 22.08 -18.37 15.72
N PHE A 32 23.25 -17.73 15.86
CA PHE A 32 23.71 -16.67 14.95
C PHE A 32 24.96 -17.02 14.13
N THR A 33 25.43 -18.26 14.16
CA THR A 33 26.66 -18.68 13.44
C THR A 33 26.46 -19.74 12.36
N ARG A 34 25.22 -20.15 12.06
CA ARG A 34 24.94 -21.10 10.97
C ARG A 34 23.81 -20.57 10.09
N HIS A 35 24.19 -19.79 9.08
CA HIS A 35 23.52 -19.62 7.77
C HIS A 35 23.90 -18.26 7.16
N CYS A 36 25.19 -18.05 6.92
CA CYS A 36 25.63 -17.24 5.79
C CYS A 36 26.12 -18.23 4.73
N GLY A 37 25.18 -18.70 3.89
CA GLY A 37 25.55 -19.44 2.68
C GLY A 37 26.44 -18.56 1.82
N SER A 38 27.50 -19.16 1.29
CA SER A 38 28.48 -18.59 0.37
C SER A 38 27.82 -18.10 -0.92
N GLY A 39 27.19 -16.94 -0.89
CA GLY A 39 26.95 -16.14 -2.09
C GLY A 39 28.30 -15.57 -2.54
N ALA A 40 28.69 -15.86 -3.78
CA ALA A 40 29.89 -15.30 -4.39
C ALA A 40 29.94 -13.78 -4.13
N ALA A 41 31.02 -13.33 -3.50
CA ALA A 41 31.23 -11.93 -3.21
C ALA A 41 31.31 -11.16 -4.52
N GLU A 42 30.30 -10.35 -4.82
CA GLU A 42 30.49 -9.29 -5.82
C GLU A 42 31.71 -8.45 -5.37
N PRO A 43 32.63 -8.11 -6.28
CA PRO A 43 33.82 -7.34 -5.95
C PRO A 43 33.41 -6.02 -5.30
N GLY A 44 33.61 -5.98 -3.99
CA GLY A 44 33.23 -4.87 -3.14
C GLY A 44 33.93 -3.61 -3.60
N LEU A 45 33.15 -2.67 -4.13
CA LEU A 45 33.45 -1.25 -4.07
C LEU A 45 33.62 -0.88 -2.59
N GLN A 46 34.79 -1.14 -1.99
CA GLN A 46 35.16 -0.50 -0.74
C GLN A 46 35.31 0.99 -1.06
N PRO A 47 34.38 1.85 -0.65
CA PRO A 47 34.50 3.25 -0.94
C PRO A 47 35.62 3.78 -0.06
N GLN A 48 36.79 4.08 -0.64
CA GLN A 48 37.84 4.91 -0.03
C GLN A 48 37.37 6.37 0.17
N GLY A 49 36.10 6.57 0.51
CA GLY A 49 35.49 7.86 0.75
C GLY A 49 35.78 8.29 2.17
N ARG A 50 36.42 9.46 2.33
CA ARG A 50 36.55 10.16 3.61
C ARG A 50 35.22 10.10 4.37
N ASP A 51 35.26 9.68 5.64
CA ASP A 51 34.08 9.66 6.50
C ASP A 51 33.46 11.06 6.59
N LEU A 52 32.32 11.25 5.93
CA LEU A 52 31.62 12.53 5.96
C LEU A 52 30.88 12.68 7.30
N PRO A 53 30.95 13.87 7.94
CA PRO A 53 30.11 14.18 9.09
C PRO A 53 28.62 14.02 8.78
N LEU A 54 27.84 13.59 9.78
CA LEU A 54 26.39 13.36 9.64
C LEU A 54 25.65 14.56 9.06
N GLU A 55 25.99 15.77 9.51
CA GLU A 55 25.36 17.00 9.05
C GLU A 55 25.62 17.27 7.56
N THR A 56 26.83 16.98 7.08
CA THR A 56 27.16 17.08 5.65
C THR A 56 26.35 16.07 4.83
N LEU A 57 26.20 14.85 5.33
CA LEU A 57 25.38 13.82 4.67
C LEU A 57 23.90 14.22 4.60
N ARG A 58 23.34 14.81 5.67
CA ARG A 58 21.96 15.31 5.70
C ARG A 58 21.72 16.39 4.65
N ARG A 59 22.56 17.44 4.62
CA ARG A 59 22.46 18.52 3.63
C ARG A 59 22.54 18.00 2.18
N ARG A 60 23.44 17.03 1.93
CA ARG A 60 23.56 16.40 0.61
C ARG A 60 22.30 15.59 0.26
N THR A 61 21.76 14.83 1.21
CA THR A 61 20.53 14.05 1.07
C THR A 61 19.34 14.94 0.75
N GLU A 62 19.21 16.09 1.42
CA GLU A 62 18.16 17.08 1.16
C GLU A 62 18.26 17.65 -0.25
N ARG A 63 19.46 18.06 -0.69
CA ARG A 63 19.69 18.54 -2.07
C ARG A 63 19.32 17.50 -3.11
N LEU A 64 19.74 16.24 -2.91
CA LEU A 64 19.39 15.14 -3.82
C LEU A 64 17.90 14.84 -3.80
N THR A 65 17.25 14.90 -2.64
CA THR A 65 15.79 14.76 -2.55
C THR A 65 15.07 15.87 -3.32
N GLY A 66 15.56 17.11 -3.24
CA GLY A 66 15.07 18.24 -4.03
C GLY A 66 15.27 18.05 -5.53
N LEU A 67 16.42 17.52 -5.96
CA LEU A 67 16.67 17.17 -7.36
C LEU A 67 15.72 16.06 -7.83
N LEU A 68 15.63 14.95 -7.09
CA LEU A 68 14.76 13.82 -7.40
C LEU A 68 13.30 14.25 -7.60
N ARG A 69 12.79 15.12 -6.73
CA ARG A 69 11.41 15.66 -6.84
C ARG A 69 11.19 16.51 -8.08
N ARG A 70 12.24 17.03 -8.73
CA ARG A 70 12.16 17.84 -9.94
C ARG A 70 12.36 17.04 -11.22
N LEU A 71 12.75 15.77 -11.14
CA LEU A 71 12.89 14.92 -12.31
C LEU A 71 11.51 14.54 -12.85
N HIS A 72 11.22 14.91 -14.09
CA HIS A 72 10.04 14.45 -14.83
C HIS A 72 10.39 13.18 -15.57
N LEU A 73 9.53 12.17 -15.47
CA LEU A 73 9.70 10.92 -16.21
C LEU A 73 9.27 11.12 -17.67
N PRO A 74 9.80 10.31 -18.61
CA PRO A 74 9.33 10.31 -19.99
C PRO A 74 7.82 10.10 -20.08
N GLN A 75 7.24 10.64 -21.14
CA GLN A 75 5.82 10.48 -21.41
C GLN A 75 5.50 9.00 -21.69
N LEU A 76 4.60 8.42 -20.88
CA LEU A 76 4.11 7.06 -21.10
C LEU A 76 3.26 7.00 -22.39
N SER A 77 3.69 6.17 -23.35
CA SER A 77 3.03 5.91 -24.63
C SER A 77 2.36 4.53 -24.71
N HIS A 78 2.80 3.57 -23.89
CA HIS A 78 2.26 2.22 -23.81
C HIS A 78 2.26 1.74 -22.35
N PHE A 79 1.53 0.66 -22.06
CA PHE A 79 1.59 -0.03 -20.77
C PHE A 79 1.31 -1.52 -20.95
N THR A 80 1.74 -2.33 -19.98
CA THR A 80 1.51 -3.78 -19.98
C THR A 80 0.47 -4.15 -18.93
N ALA A 81 -0.46 -5.03 -19.29
CA ALA A 81 -1.43 -5.63 -18.38
C ALA A 81 -1.80 -7.04 -18.87
N PHE A 82 -1.92 -8.02 -17.97
CA PHE A 82 -2.17 -9.42 -18.33
C PHE A 82 -1.18 -9.98 -19.37
N GLY A 83 0.09 -9.56 -19.30
CA GLY A 83 1.12 -9.98 -20.27
C GLY A 83 0.99 -9.36 -21.67
N GLN A 84 0.02 -8.49 -21.90
CA GLN A 84 -0.21 -7.82 -23.18
C GLN A 84 0.17 -6.34 -23.11
N GLU A 85 0.78 -5.83 -24.17
CA GLU A 85 1.08 -4.40 -24.35
C GLU A 85 -0.10 -3.64 -24.99
N TYR A 86 -0.38 -2.45 -24.48
CA TYR A 86 -1.44 -1.56 -24.93
C TYR A 86 -0.89 -0.17 -25.24
N LEU A 87 -1.29 0.39 -26.38
CA LEU A 87 -0.97 1.77 -26.75
C LEU A 87 -1.89 2.77 -26.03
N LEU A 88 -1.36 3.96 -25.72
CA LEU A 88 -2.11 5.08 -25.13
C LEU A 88 -2.39 6.18 -26.17
N PRO A 89 -3.61 6.76 -26.18
CA PRO A 89 -4.75 6.37 -25.36
C PRO A 89 -5.37 5.05 -25.85
N LEU A 90 -5.79 4.19 -24.91
CA LEU A 90 -6.67 3.08 -25.24
C LEU A 90 -8.07 3.65 -25.39
N ARG A 91 -8.47 3.85 -26.65
CA ARG A 91 -9.68 4.59 -27.01
C ARG A 91 -10.92 3.95 -26.39
N ALA A 92 -11.91 4.79 -26.12
CA ALA A 92 -13.17 4.33 -25.60
C ALA A 92 -13.85 3.35 -26.56
N SER A 93 -14.29 2.22 -26.05
CA SER A 93 -15.13 1.26 -26.75
C SER A 93 -16.40 1.01 -25.95
N SER A 94 -17.46 0.58 -26.64
CA SER A 94 -18.62 -0.01 -25.97
C SER A 94 -18.22 -1.31 -25.28
N PRO A 95 -18.95 -1.72 -24.22
CA PRO A 95 -18.77 -3.04 -23.63
C PRO A 95 -18.91 -4.14 -24.71
N PRO A 96 -17.97 -5.09 -24.81
CA PRO A 96 -18.05 -6.20 -25.76
C PRO A 96 -19.16 -7.20 -25.40
N VAL A 97 -19.58 -7.22 -24.14
CA VAL A 97 -20.64 -8.06 -23.59
C VAL A 97 -21.75 -7.14 -23.08
N PRO A 98 -23.05 -7.47 -23.27
CA PRO A 98 -24.12 -6.71 -22.66
C PRO A 98 -23.93 -6.61 -21.15
N LEU A 99 -24.11 -5.42 -20.59
CA LEU A 99 -23.81 -5.16 -19.18
C LEU A 99 -24.58 -6.06 -18.19
N ARG A 100 -25.75 -6.56 -18.59
CA ARG A 100 -26.57 -7.51 -17.83
C ARG A 100 -25.97 -8.92 -17.74
N ASP A 101 -25.06 -9.25 -18.65
CA ASP A 101 -24.45 -10.58 -18.75
C ASP A 101 -23.08 -10.63 -18.04
N ILE A 102 -22.65 -9.53 -17.40
CA ILE A 102 -21.44 -9.51 -16.59
C ILE A 102 -21.69 -10.36 -15.33
N PRO A 103 -20.85 -11.37 -15.05
CA PRO A 103 -20.99 -12.17 -13.84
C PRO A 103 -21.00 -11.33 -12.57
N GLN A 104 -21.94 -11.62 -11.67
CA GLN A 104 -22.16 -10.87 -10.42
C GLN A 104 -20.87 -10.66 -9.61
N HIS A 105 -20.05 -11.70 -9.48
CA HIS A 105 -18.79 -11.62 -8.73
C HIS A 105 -17.78 -10.62 -9.32
N GLN A 106 -17.80 -10.41 -10.65
CA GLN A 106 -16.97 -9.38 -11.30
C GLN A 106 -17.52 -7.99 -11.03
N VAL A 107 -18.85 -7.82 -11.05
CA VAL A 107 -19.50 -6.56 -10.66
C VAL A 107 -19.15 -6.22 -9.21
N GLU A 108 -19.25 -7.18 -8.29
CA GLU A 108 -18.87 -7.00 -6.88
C GLU A 108 -17.41 -6.60 -6.72
N TYR A 109 -16.48 -7.28 -7.40
CA TYR A 109 -15.06 -6.92 -7.38
C TYR A 109 -14.83 -5.49 -7.90
N LEU A 110 -15.40 -5.14 -9.06
CA LEU A 110 -15.23 -3.82 -9.66
C LEU A 110 -15.87 -2.72 -8.80
N THR A 111 -17.03 -2.96 -8.20
CA THR A 111 -17.65 -2.03 -7.26
C THR A 111 -16.77 -1.84 -6.02
N GLY A 112 -16.24 -2.92 -5.44
CA GLY A 112 -15.31 -2.84 -4.31
C GLY A 112 -14.08 -2.01 -4.65
N PHE A 113 -13.47 -2.23 -5.82
CA PHE A 113 -12.34 -1.42 -6.28
C PHE A 113 -12.71 0.04 -6.51
N PHE A 114 -13.86 0.29 -7.14
CA PHE A 114 -14.38 1.64 -7.40
C PHE A 114 -14.66 2.39 -6.09
N ASP A 115 -15.09 1.71 -5.05
CA ASP A 115 -15.30 2.28 -3.71
C ASP A 115 -14.01 2.78 -3.05
N GLY A 116 -12.86 2.16 -3.35
CA GLY A 116 -11.55 2.71 -3.00
C GLY A 116 -11.12 3.81 -3.96
N ASP A 117 -10.63 3.42 -5.15
CA ASP A 117 -9.91 4.31 -6.09
C ASP A 117 -10.79 4.96 -7.16
N GLY A 118 -12.07 4.61 -7.22
CA GLY A 118 -13.04 5.17 -8.15
C GLY A 118 -13.52 6.58 -7.77
N CYS A 119 -14.07 7.30 -8.74
CA CYS A 119 -14.63 8.63 -8.53
C CYS A 119 -15.75 8.91 -9.51
N VAL A 120 -16.83 9.52 -9.01
CA VAL A 120 -17.87 10.17 -9.81
C VAL A 120 -17.59 11.66 -9.82
N THR A 121 -17.47 12.28 -10.98
CA THR A 121 -17.32 13.73 -11.13
C THR A 121 -18.33 14.31 -12.12
N PRO A 122 -18.77 15.56 -11.95
CA PRO A 122 -19.52 16.24 -13.00
C PRO A 122 -18.65 16.35 -14.25
N ALA A 123 -19.18 15.98 -15.41
CA ALA A 123 -18.48 16.22 -16.67
C ALA A 123 -18.63 17.68 -17.07
N VAL A 124 -17.54 18.30 -17.53
CA VAL A 124 -17.55 19.70 -17.99
C VAL A 124 -18.24 19.74 -19.35
N GLY A 125 -19.24 20.61 -19.51
CA GLY A 125 -19.98 20.80 -20.78
C GLY A 125 -20.93 19.67 -21.16
N LEU A 126 -20.87 18.49 -20.53
CA LEU A 126 -21.70 17.34 -20.89
C LEU A 126 -22.97 17.22 -20.02
N ALA A 127 -24.00 16.59 -20.59
CA ALA A 127 -25.24 16.22 -19.92
C ALA A 127 -25.12 14.94 -19.07
N SER A 128 -23.95 14.69 -18.47
CA SER A 128 -23.66 13.44 -17.75
C SER A 128 -22.63 13.63 -16.63
N CYS A 129 -22.45 12.58 -15.82
CA CYS A 129 -21.27 12.42 -14.97
C CYS A 129 -20.17 11.66 -15.70
N THR A 130 -18.95 11.87 -15.23
CA THR A 130 -17.80 11.04 -15.53
C THR A 130 -17.56 10.07 -14.37
N LEU A 131 -17.52 8.78 -14.68
CA LEU A 131 -16.99 7.76 -13.78
C LEU A 131 -15.53 7.53 -14.16
N SER A 132 -14.67 7.40 -13.16
CA SER A 132 -13.27 7.08 -13.41
C SER A 132 -12.64 6.28 -12.28
N ALA A 133 -11.61 5.52 -12.61
CA ALA A 133 -10.78 4.79 -11.65
C ALA A 133 -9.31 4.97 -12.06
N CYS A 134 -8.42 5.08 -11.10
CA CYS A 134 -7.03 5.44 -11.36
C CYS A 134 -6.09 4.38 -10.79
N GLN A 135 -5.00 4.10 -11.49
CA GLN A 135 -3.96 3.22 -10.95
C GLN A 135 -2.59 3.56 -11.49
N VAL A 136 -1.53 3.18 -10.77
CA VAL A 136 -0.16 3.26 -11.28
C VAL A 136 0.02 2.36 -12.49
N SER A 137 0.86 2.78 -13.45
CA SER A 137 0.96 2.12 -14.76
C SER A 137 1.40 0.65 -14.72
N ASN A 138 2.09 0.23 -13.65
CA ASN A 138 2.55 -1.15 -13.46
C ASN A 138 1.56 -2.02 -12.65
N ALA A 139 0.32 -1.56 -12.47
CA ALA A 139 -0.78 -2.30 -11.87
C ALA A 139 -2.09 -1.98 -12.62
N ALA A 140 -2.00 -1.96 -13.96
CA ALA A 140 -3.07 -1.51 -14.85
C ALA A 140 -4.12 -2.59 -15.14
N GLU A 141 -3.93 -3.82 -14.66
CA GLU A 141 -4.80 -4.99 -14.89
C GLU A 141 -6.25 -4.68 -14.57
N VAL A 142 -6.51 -4.06 -13.42
CA VAL A 142 -7.86 -3.69 -13.02
C VAL A 142 -8.49 -2.65 -13.95
N LEU A 143 -7.71 -1.71 -14.50
CA LEU A 143 -8.23 -0.72 -15.45
C LEU A 143 -8.58 -1.37 -16.79
N VAL A 144 -7.78 -2.36 -17.22
CA VAL A 144 -8.10 -3.18 -18.40
C VAL A 144 -9.35 -4.03 -18.15
N LEU A 145 -9.55 -4.52 -16.93
CA LEU A 145 -10.78 -5.22 -16.56
C LEU A 145 -12.01 -4.28 -16.62
N PHE A 146 -11.90 -3.05 -16.09
CA PHE A 146 -12.93 -2.01 -16.28
C PHE A 146 -13.22 -1.78 -17.77
N HIS A 147 -12.18 -1.58 -18.58
CA HIS A 147 -12.34 -1.37 -20.02
C HIS A 147 -13.02 -2.55 -20.74
N ARG A 148 -12.58 -3.77 -20.46
CA ARG A 148 -13.11 -4.99 -21.10
C ARG A 148 -14.54 -5.32 -20.69
N LEU A 149 -14.94 -5.04 -19.45
CA LEU A 149 -16.28 -5.41 -18.96
C LEU A 149 -17.29 -4.26 -19.07
N LEU A 150 -16.84 -3.02 -18.85
CA LEU A 150 -17.70 -1.86 -18.73
C LEU A 150 -17.49 -0.84 -19.86
N GLY A 151 -16.58 -1.11 -20.82
CA GLY A 151 -16.25 -0.18 -21.90
C GLY A 151 -15.48 1.03 -21.40
N GLY A 152 -15.62 2.18 -22.07
CA GLY A 152 -14.87 3.39 -21.74
C GLY A 152 -13.41 3.33 -22.20
N GLY A 153 -12.63 4.37 -21.92
CA GLY A 153 -11.23 4.49 -22.39
C GLY A 153 -10.21 4.53 -21.26
N ILE A 154 -8.95 4.20 -21.56
CA ILE A 154 -7.83 4.33 -20.62
C ILE A 154 -6.85 5.39 -21.13
N TYR A 155 -6.60 6.38 -20.28
CA TYR A 155 -5.78 7.54 -20.58
C TYR A 155 -4.65 7.68 -19.58
N ARG A 156 -3.63 8.46 -19.95
CA ARG A 156 -2.61 8.90 -19.00
C ARG A 156 -3.23 9.95 -18.06
N LYS A 157 -3.16 9.71 -16.74
CA LYS A 157 -3.55 10.69 -15.72
C LYS A 157 -2.45 11.69 -15.42
N PHE A 158 -1.21 11.21 -15.25
CA PHE A 158 -0.02 12.04 -15.08
C PHE A 158 1.24 11.27 -15.48
N ALA A 159 2.25 11.97 -15.98
CA ALA A 159 3.48 11.39 -16.55
C ALA A 159 4.48 10.84 -15.52
N GLY A 160 4.26 11.07 -14.22
CA GLY A 160 5.16 10.66 -13.15
C GLY A 160 6.27 11.69 -12.89
N ARG A 161 6.87 11.62 -11.70
CA ARG A 161 7.89 12.58 -11.23
C ARG A 161 8.73 11.97 -10.12
N GLY A 162 10.05 12.05 -10.24
CA GLY A 162 11.00 11.41 -9.34
C GLY A 162 10.68 9.92 -9.22
N LEU A 163 10.45 9.46 -8.00
CA LEU A 163 10.05 8.07 -7.74
C LEU A 163 8.55 7.78 -7.89
N ARG A 164 7.73 8.80 -8.13
CA ARG A 164 6.30 8.62 -8.36
C ARG A 164 6.10 8.15 -9.81
N LYS A 165 5.76 6.87 -9.95
CA LYS A 165 5.47 6.24 -11.25
C LYS A 165 4.32 6.96 -11.98
N PRO A 166 4.27 6.92 -13.33
CA PRO A 166 3.12 7.40 -14.08
C PRO A 166 1.83 6.71 -13.61
N ALA A 167 0.69 7.39 -13.76
CA ALA A 167 -0.60 6.77 -13.51
C ALA A 167 -1.50 6.85 -14.74
N LEU A 168 -2.34 5.84 -14.83
CA LEU A 168 -3.39 5.68 -15.81
C LEU A 168 -4.74 5.97 -15.14
N GLN A 169 -5.73 6.28 -15.97
CA GLN A 169 -7.10 6.48 -15.56
C GLN A 169 -8.04 5.84 -16.58
N TRP A 170 -8.88 4.94 -16.11
CA TRP A 170 -10.06 4.52 -16.83
C TRP A 170 -11.14 5.59 -16.69
N VAL A 171 -11.83 5.93 -17.78
CA VAL A 171 -12.85 6.98 -17.84
C VAL A 171 -14.03 6.52 -18.70
N ILE A 172 -15.24 6.74 -18.19
CA ILE A 172 -16.48 6.59 -18.95
C ILE A 172 -17.46 7.70 -18.60
N ASN A 173 -18.22 8.19 -19.58
CA ASN A 173 -19.19 9.28 -19.41
C ASN A 173 -20.36 9.10 -20.40
N GLY A 174 -21.25 10.09 -20.47
CA GLY A 174 -22.40 10.05 -21.39
C GLY A 174 -23.43 8.99 -21.02
N VAL A 175 -24.10 8.44 -22.03
CA VAL A 175 -25.12 7.40 -21.87
C VAL A 175 -24.50 6.11 -21.31
N GLU A 176 -23.32 5.72 -21.81
CA GLU A 176 -22.62 4.54 -21.32
C GLU A 176 -22.18 4.70 -19.86
N GLY A 177 -21.73 5.90 -19.47
CA GLY A 177 -21.42 6.19 -18.07
C GLY A 177 -22.62 6.03 -17.13
N LYS A 178 -23.82 6.44 -17.57
CA LYS A 178 -25.07 6.21 -16.82
C LYS A 178 -25.41 4.72 -16.68
N ARG A 179 -25.25 3.95 -17.77
CA ARG A 179 -25.47 2.50 -17.77
C ARG A 179 -24.50 1.79 -16.83
N VAL A 180 -23.22 2.14 -16.86
CA VAL A 180 -22.22 1.59 -15.94
C VAL A 180 -22.49 1.99 -14.50
N ALA A 181 -22.90 3.24 -14.24
CA ALA A 181 -23.32 3.66 -12.91
C ALA A 181 -24.50 2.82 -12.40
N SER A 182 -25.46 2.50 -13.28
CA SER A 182 -26.59 1.65 -12.96
C SER A 182 -26.14 0.26 -12.54
N VAL A 183 -25.26 -0.39 -13.31
CA VAL A 183 -24.69 -1.71 -12.98
C VAL A 183 -23.97 -1.70 -11.63
N LEU A 184 -23.02 -0.77 -11.43
CA LEU A 184 -22.25 -0.72 -10.19
C LEU A 184 -23.12 -0.42 -8.96
N SER A 185 -24.19 0.37 -9.12
CA SER A 185 -25.12 0.71 -8.03
C SER A 185 -26.08 -0.40 -7.62
N GLN A 186 -26.11 -1.52 -8.36
CA GLN A 186 -26.83 -2.74 -7.96
C GLN A 186 -26.16 -3.42 -6.77
N VAL A 187 -24.83 -3.30 -6.66
CA VAL A 187 -24.08 -3.81 -5.51
C VAL A 187 -24.13 -2.75 -4.40
N PRO A 188 -24.58 -3.11 -3.19
CA PRO A 188 -24.49 -2.21 -2.04
C PRO A 188 -23.04 -1.77 -1.80
N SER A 189 -22.79 -0.46 -1.77
CA SER A 189 -21.44 0.11 -1.60
C SER A 189 -21.50 1.50 -0.98
N MET A 190 -20.37 2.01 -0.51
CA MET A 190 -20.24 3.38 0.03
C MET A 190 -20.49 4.44 -1.03
N LYS A 191 -20.07 4.18 -2.28
CA LYS A 191 -20.27 5.13 -3.39
C LYS A 191 -21.60 4.95 -4.11
N ARG A 192 -22.49 4.06 -3.61
CA ARG A 192 -23.81 3.81 -4.22
C ARG A 192 -24.66 5.08 -4.36
N PRO A 193 -24.79 5.98 -3.37
CA PRO A 193 -25.54 7.22 -3.54
C PRO A 193 -25.01 8.10 -4.68
N GLN A 194 -23.69 8.17 -4.84
CA GLN A 194 -23.01 8.93 -5.89
C GLN A 194 -23.22 8.27 -7.26
N LEU A 195 -23.25 6.94 -7.32
CA LEU A 195 -23.56 6.19 -8.54
C LEU A 195 -25.03 6.36 -8.94
N LEU A 196 -25.99 6.29 -8.01
CA LEU A 196 -27.40 6.54 -8.28
C LEU A 196 -27.62 7.97 -8.80
N LEU A 197 -26.98 8.97 -8.18
CA LEU A 197 -27.01 10.34 -8.68
C LEU A 197 -26.41 10.46 -10.10
N ALA A 198 -25.43 9.63 -10.46
CA ALA A 198 -24.87 9.60 -11.81
C ALA A 198 -25.83 8.97 -12.83
N VAL A 199 -26.59 7.93 -12.44
CA VAL A 199 -27.68 7.36 -13.26
C VAL A 199 -28.70 8.45 -13.61
N ASP A 200 -29.17 9.16 -12.59
CA ASP A 200 -30.23 10.18 -12.68
C ASP A 200 -29.69 11.57 -13.04
N TRP A 201 -28.45 11.66 -13.54
CA TRP A 201 -27.81 12.94 -13.79
C TRP A 201 -28.65 13.77 -14.79
N PRO A 202 -28.99 15.03 -14.46
CA PRO A 202 -29.99 15.78 -15.22
C PRO A 202 -29.48 16.16 -16.61
N SER A 203 -30.29 15.85 -17.63
CA SER A 203 -30.05 16.32 -19.00
C SER A 203 -30.21 17.83 -19.12
N CYS A 204 -31.14 18.42 -18.37
CA CYS A 204 -31.41 19.86 -18.36
C CYS A 204 -30.32 20.66 -17.63
N VAL A 205 -29.79 21.71 -18.29
CA VAL A 205 -28.69 22.55 -17.78
C VAL A 205 -29.04 23.21 -16.44
N SER A 206 -30.27 23.70 -16.27
CA SER A 206 -30.69 24.42 -15.05
C SER A 206 -30.68 23.55 -13.79
N LYS A 207 -30.82 22.24 -13.91
CA LYS A 207 -30.80 21.28 -12.78
C LYS A 207 -29.39 20.78 -12.43
N ARG A 208 -28.40 20.95 -13.32
CA ARG A 208 -27.02 20.45 -13.11
C ARG A 208 -26.30 21.10 -11.90
N PRO A 209 -26.46 22.40 -11.59
CA PRO A 209 -25.84 22.99 -10.39
C PRO A 209 -26.29 22.30 -9.10
N HIS A 210 -27.58 21.97 -8.99
CA HIS A 210 -28.11 21.26 -7.83
C HIS A 210 -27.51 19.86 -7.71
N ALA A 211 -27.54 19.05 -8.78
CA ALA A 211 -26.93 17.72 -8.78
C ALA A 211 -25.42 17.76 -8.45
N LYS A 212 -24.70 18.78 -8.93
CA LYS A 212 -23.29 19.02 -8.57
C LYS A 212 -23.11 19.32 -7.08
N SER A 213 -24.02 20.10 -6.48
CA SER A 213 -24.04 20.34 -5.03
C SER A 213 -24.30 19.05 -4.26
N SER A 214 -25.34 18.30 -4.63
CA SER A 214 -25.66 17.01 -3.99
C SER A 214 -24.49 16.03 -4.06
N LEU A 215 -23.81 15.95 -5.21
CA LEU A 215 -22.62 15.10 -5.34
C LEU A 215 -21.46 15.55 -4.44
N LYS A 216 -21.30 16.86 -4.23
CA LYS A 216 -20.30 17.41 -3.31
C LYS A 216 -20.65 17.04 -1.87
N ASP A 217 -21.91 17.20 -1.47
CA ASP A 217 -22.39 16.87 -0.13
C ASP A 217 -22.22 15.38 0.17
N LEU A 218 -22.56 14.51 -0.80
CA LEU A 218 -22.33 13.06 -0.71
C LEU A 218 -20.85 12.66 -0.58
N LYS A 219 -19.91 13.49 -1.04
CA LYS A 219 -18.46 13.24 -0.87
C LYS A 219 -17.93 13.71 0.48
N GLN A 220 -18.64 14.64 1.12
CA GLN A 220 -18.26 15.20 2.43
C GLN A 220 -18.92 14.44 3.58
N GLY A 221 -20.11 13.87 3.37
CA GLY A 221 -20.83 13.09 4.36
C GLY A 221 -20.26 11.68 4.56
N SER A 222 -20.29 11.20 5.81
CA SER A 222 -20.12 9.78 6.12
C SER A 222 -21.46 9.07 5.95
N SER A 223 -21.67 8.42 4.81
CA SER A 223 -22.83 7.55 4.65
C SER A 223 -22.66 6.32 5.54
N SER A 224 -23.57 6.14 6.51
CA SER A 224 -23.70 4.86 7.22
C SER A 224 -24.30 3.86 6.24
N VAL A 225 -23.47 3.01 5.65
CA VAL A 225 -23.93 1.98 4.71
C VAL A 225 -23.76 0.61 5.35
N SER A 226 -24.88 -0.09 5.51
CA SER A 226 -24.87 -1.53 5.73
C SER A 226 -24.56 -2.20 4.40
N ILE A 227 -23.31 -2.64 4.24
CA ILE A 227 -22.85 -3.33 3.05
C ILE A 227 -22.90 -4.84 3.35
N PRO A 228 -23.73 -5.65 2.67
CA PRO A 228 -23.53 -7.09 2.61
C PRO A 228 -22.18 -7.38 1.96
N TRP A 229 -21.20 -7.71 2.80
CA TRP A 229 -19.83 -7.97 2.38
C TRP A 229 -19.73 -9.31 1.67
N SER A 230 -19.14 -9.32 0.48
CA SER A 230 -18.67 -10.53 -0.19
C SER A 230 -17.14 -10.53 -0.26
N TRP A 231 -16.54 -11.71 -0.43
CA TRP A 231 -15.10 -11.79 -0.65
C TRP A 231 -14.65 -11.13 -1.95
N TRP A 232 -15.49 -11.13 -2.99
CA TRP A 232 -15.20 -10.46 -4.27
C TRP A 232 -15.13 -8.95 -4.08
N TYR A 233 -16.14 -8.37 -3.43
CA TYR A 233 -16.16 -6.96 -3.06
C TYR A 233 -14.94 -6.60 -2.20
N PHE A 234 -14.70 -7.35 -1.13
CA PHE A 234 -13.58 -7.08 -0.24
C PHE A 234 -12.23 -7.15 -0.96
N THR A 235 -12.07 -8.10 -1.89
CA THR A 235 -10.84 -8.24 -2.68
C THR A 235 -10.61 -7.03 -3.58
N GLY A 236 -11.64 -6.57 -4.29
CA GLY A 236 -11.55 -5.35 -5.10
C GLY A 236 -11.25 -4.12 -4.25
N PHE A 237 -11.92 -3.98 -3.10
CA PHE A 237 -11.67 -2.90 -2.16
C PHE A 237 -10.24 -2.94 -1.58
N PHE A 238 -9.73 -4.12 -1.25
CA PHE A 238 -8.36 -4.32 -0.78
C PHE A 238 -7.32 -4.02 -1.86
N ASP A 239 -7.59 -4.32 -3.13
CA ASP A 239 -6.72 -3.97 -4.25
C ASP A 239 -6.60 -2.45 -4.42
N ALA A 240 -7.61 -1.66 -4.06
CA ALA A 240 -7.52 -0.21 -3.97
C ALA A 240 -6.85 0.26 -2.67
N GLU A 241 -7.43 -0.05 -1.51
CA GLU A 241 -7.13 0.60 -0.21
C GLU A 241 -6.24 -0.23 0.73
N GLY A 242 -6.06 -1.51 0.42
CA GLY A 242 -5.31 -2.45 1.22
C GLY A 242 -3.80 -2.30 1.10
N SER A 243 -3.05 -2.91 2.02
CA SER A 243 -1.61 -3.09 1.90
C SER A 243 -1.15 -4.37 2.60
N ILE A 244 -0.14 -5.02 2.03
CA ILE A 244 0.48 -6.24 2.53
C ILE A 244 1.88 -5.89 3.01
N ARG A 245 2.18 -6.16 4.28
CA ARG A 245 3.45 -5.76 4.91
C ARG A 245 4.05 -6.88 5.73
N VAL A 246 5.37 -7.01 5.64
CA VAL A 246 6.15 -7.87 6.54
C VAL A 246 6.92 -6.97 7.51
N PRO A 247 6.59 -6.98 8.82
CA PRO A 247 7.20 -6.10 9.79
C PRO A 247 8.69 -6.42 9.97
N PRO A 248 9.55 -5.42 10.28
CA PRO A 248 11.00 -5.61 10.39
C PRO A 248 11.44 -6.41 11.64
N LYS A 249 10.56 -6.54 12.63
CA LYS A 249 10.91 -7.06 13.97
C LYS A 249 10.29 -8.42 14.28
N SER A 250 9.50 -8.97 13.37
CA SER A 250 8.80 -10.24 13.60
C SER A 250 8.52 -10.93 12.27
N VAL A 251 8.61 -12.25 12.28
CA VAL A 251 8.17 -13.10 11.17
C VAL A 251 6.65 -13.12 11.19
N GLY A 252 6.02 -12.42 10.25
CA GLY A 252 4.57 -12.32 10.15
C GLY A 252 4.11 -11.48 8.97
N ILE A 253 2.83 -11.53 8.68
CA ILE A 253 2.19 -10.74 7.63
C ILE A 253 1.16 -9.83 8.27
N ASN A 254 1.29 -8.53 8.03
CA ASN A 254 0.31 -7.53 8.39
C ASN A 254 -0.51 -7.17 7.15
N LEU A 255 -1.82 -7.36 7.23
CA LEU A 255 -2.77 -6.81 6.27
C LEU A 255 -3.35 -5.54 6.88
N GLU A 256 -3.29 -4.44 6.14
CA GLU A 256 -3.79 -3.13 6.59
C GLU A 256 -4.75 -2.55 5.54
N VAL A 257 -5.91 -2.04 5.96
CA VAL A 257 -6.83 -1.26 5.12
C VAL A 257 -6.97 0.11 5.76
N THR A 258 -6.62 1.17 5.02
CA THR A 258 -6.67 2.56 5.53
C THR A 258 -7.90 3.26 4.99
N GLN A 259 -8.68 3.90 5.85
CA GLN A 259 -9.88 4.64 5.44
C GLN A 259 -10.19 5.83 6.35
N ASN A 260 -10.88 6.82 5.80
CA ASN A 260 -11.36 7.97 6.56
C ASN A 260 -12.60 7.61 7.40
N SER A 261 -13.50 6.76 6.88
CA SER A 261 -14.65 6.28 7.66
C SER A 261 -14.23 5.14 8.59
N ARG A 262 -14.43 5.36 9.90
CA ARG A 262 -14.20 4.33 10.91
C ARG A 262 -15.29 3.26 10.87
N GLU A 263 -16.52 3.66 10.56
CA GLU A 263 -17.72 2.84 10.51
C GLU A 263 -17.57 1.75 9.46
N LEU A 264 -17.03 2.10 8.28
CA LEU A 264 -16.69 1.12 7.25
C LEU A 264 -15.69 0.07 7.77
N LEU A 265 -14.64 0.49 8.46
CA LEU A 265 -13.65 -0.43 9.00
C LEU A 265 -14.26 -1.33 10.09
N ILE A 266 -15.23 -0.83 10.86
CA ILE A 266 -15.97 -1.65 11.82
C ILE A 266 -16.79 -2.71 11.08
N ALA A 267 -17.52 -2.33 10.02
CA ALA A 267 -18.28 -3.28 9.21
C ALA A 267 -17.38 -4.34 8.56
N LEU A 268 -16.24 -3.94 7.99
CA LEU A 268 -15.21 -4.84 7.48
C LEU A 268 -14.68 -5.79 8.55
N ARG A 269 -14.42 -5.28 9.76
CA ARG A 269 -13.97 -6.10 10.88
C ARG A 269 -15.02 -7.15 11.26
N VAL A 270 -16.30 -6.78 11.29
CA VAL A 270 -17.40 -7.73 11.57
C VAL A 270 -17.42 -8.83 10.53
N PHE A 271 -17.40 -8.48 9.23
CA PHE A 271 -17.33 -9.45 8.14
C PHE A 271 -16.13 -10.41 8.29
N LEU A 272 -14.92 -9.89 8.49
CA LEU A 272 -13.73 -10.73 8.62
C LEU A 272 -13.77 -11.66 9.84
N VAL A 273 -14.37 -11.22 10.96
CA VAL A 273 -14.53 -12.05 12.16
C VAL A 273 -15.60 -13.12 11.98
N GLN A 274 -16.67 -12.84 11.22
CA GLN A 274 -17.69 -13.83 10.87
C GLN A 274 -17.11 -14.93 9.96
N GLU A 275 -16.32 -14.54 8.96
CA GLU A 275 -15.68 -15.48 8.03
C GLU A 275 -14.54 -16.30 8.66
N PHE A 276 -13.90 -15.77 9.71
CA PHE A 276 -12.84 -16.45 10.43
C PHE A 276 -12.98 -16.26 11.95
N PRO A 277 -13.78 -17.10 12.64
CA PRO A 277 -13.92 -17.03 14.09
C PRO A 277 -12.56 -17.11 14.80
N GLY A 278 -12.30 -16.19 15.72
CA GLY A 278 -11.00 -16.09 16.43
C GLY A 278 -9.95 -15.20 15.75
N LEU A 279 -10.31 -14.57 14.63
CA LEU A 279 -9.50 -13.55 13.98
C LEU A 279 -9.19 -12.38 14.94
N SER A 280 -7.91 -12.05 15.08
CA SER A 280 -7.50 -10.82 15.77
C SER A 280 -7.40 -9.68 14.77
N VAL A 281 -8.45 -8.87 14.71
CA VAL A 281 -8.50 -7.62 13.94
C VAL A 281 -8.58 -6.45 14.90
N GLY A 282 -7.69 -5.48 14.73
CA GLY A 282 -7.71 -4.21 15.45
C GLY A 282 -7.95 -3.04 14.51
N ILE A 283 -8.65 -2.02 15.01
CA ILE A 283 -8.80 -0.73 14.33
C ILE A 283 -8.06 0.32 15.15
N TYR A 284 -7.16 1.07 14.52
CA TYR A 284 -6.45 2.17 15.17
C TYR A 284 -6.56 3.46 14.37
N ARG A 285 -6.36 4.58 15.06
CA ARG A 285 -6.26 5.90 14.44
C ARG A 285 -4.81 6.12 13.98
N ASN A 286 -4.64 6.57 12.75
CA ASN A 286 -3.35 6.93 12.17
C ASN A 286 -3.44 8.36 11.60
N ARG A 287 -2.94 9.35 12.34
CA ARG A 287 -2.94 10.79 11.99
C ARG A 287 -4.33 11.29 11.52
N ASN A 288 -4.59 11.16 10.22
CA ASN A 288 -5.77 11.69 9.53
C ASN A 288 -6.74 10.59 9.02
N ALA A 289 -6.45 9.32 9.31
CA ALA A 289 -7.26 8.19 8.88
C ALA A 289 -7.37 7.14 9.99
N HIS A 290 -8.22 6.15 9.75
CA HIS A 290 -8.30 4.92 10.53
C HIS A 290 -7.67 3.78 9.74
N VAL A 291 -7.15 2.77 10.45
CA VAL A 291 -6.56 1.59 9.83
C VAL A 291 -7.12 0.35 10.50
N LEU A 292 -7.70 -0.54 9.70
CA LEU A 292 -8.00 -1.90 10.10
C LEU A 292 -6.75 -2.73 9.86
N LYS A 293 -6.36 -3.54 10.84
CA LYS A 293 -5.16 -4.36 10.75
C LYS A 293 -5.40 -5.77 11.24
N VAL A 294 -4.90 -6.72 10.44
CA VAL A 294 -4.77 -8.14 10.77
C VAL A 294 -3.27 -8.44 10.88
N TRP A 295 -2.83 -9.02 11.99
CA TRP A 295 -1.40 -9.27 12.26
C TRP A 295 -1.07 -10.71 12.70
N LYS A 296 -2.08 -11.56 12.91
CA LYS A 296 -1.86 -12.99 13.15
C LYS A 296 -1.46 -13.65 11.84
N PHE A 297 -0.34 -14.36 11.82
CA PHE A 297 0.24 -14.91 10.59
C PHE A 297 -0.71 -15.85 9.84
N GLU A 298 -1.29 -16.85 10.52
CA GLU A 298 -2.23 -17.82 9.93
C GLU A 298 -3.46 -17.15 9.32
N ALA A 299 -4.05 -16.21 10.06
CA ALA A 299 -5.17 -15.40 9.63
C ALA A 299 -4.85 -14.57 8.38
N SER A 300 -3.71 -13.88 8.38
CA SER A 300 -3.26 -13.12 7.21
C SER A 300 -3.06 -14.05 6.00
N CYS A 301 -2.48 -15.24 6.19
CA CYS A 301 -2.32 -16.22 5.12
C CYS A 301 -3.67 -16.71 4.58
N PHE A 302 -4.63 -17.01 5.46
CA PHE A 302 -5.99 -17.41 5.09
C PHE A 302 -6.66 -16.33 4.23
N ILE A 303 -6.67 -15.08 4.71
CA ILE A 303 -7.27 -13.94 4.00
C ILE A 303 -6.59 -13.74 2.64
N LEU A 304 -5.25 -13.81 2.56
CA LEU A 304 -4.53 -13.68 1.29
C LEU A 304 -4.90 -14.78 0.30
N ARG A 305 -4.93 -16.05 0.72
CA ARG A 305 -5.34 -17.17 -0.13
C ARG A 305 -6.79 -17.01 -0.62
N ARG A 306 -7.68 -16.58 0.27
CA ARG A 306 -9.07 -16.32 -0.07
C ARG A 306 -9.20 -15.20 -1.10
N MET A 307 -8.51 -14.08 -0.91
CA MET A 307 -8.48 -12.99 -1.90
C MET A 307 -7.87 -13.42 -3.24
N LEU A 308 -6.81 -14.24 -3.23
CA LEU A 308 -6.25 -14.81 -4.47
C LEU A 308 -7.29 -15.66 -5.22
N SER A 309 -8.06 -16.49 -4.51
CA SER A 309 -9.17 -17.26 -5.10
C SER A 309 -10.31 -16.40 -5.60
N CYS A 310 -10.47 -15.20 -5.03
CA CYS A 310 -11.45 -14.19 -5.43
C CYS A 310 -10.86 -13.16 -6.42
N GLY A 311 -9.77 -13.50 -7.10
CA GLY A 311 -9.26 -12.71 -8.22
C GLY A 311 -8.49 -11.46 -7.82
N LEU A 312 -7.76 -11.45 -6.70
CA LEU A 312 -6.80 -10.37 -6.38
C LEU A 312 -5.88 -10.09 -7.60
N LEU A 313 -5.86 -8.84 -8.07
CA LEU A 313 -5.13 -8.40 -9.26
C LEU A 313 -3.95 -7.51 -8.88
N VAL A 314 -4.23 -6.31 -8.36
CA VAL A 314 -3.22 -5.26 -8.13
C VAL A 314 -2.15 -5.73 -7.14
N LYS A 315 -2.57 -6.46 -6.11
CA LYS A 315 -1.68 -6.96 -5.05
C LYS A 315 -1.43 -8.46 -5.12
N ARG A 316 -1.71 -9.09 -6.28
CA ARG A 316 -1.54 -10.54 -6.48
C ARG A 316 -0.12 -11.00 -6.16
N ARG A 317 0.86 -10.41 -6.83
CA ARG A 317 2.28 -10.76 -6.65
C ARG A 317 2.77 -10.48 -5.22
N HIS A 318 2.27 -9.42 -4.59
CA HIS A 318 2.55 -9.16 -3.17
C HIS A 318 2.00 -10.26 -2.28
N ALA A 319 0.78 -10.73 -2.52
CA ALA A 319 0.19 -11.83 -1.75
C ALA A 319 0.97 -13.14 -1.94
N GLU A 320 1.32 -13.49 -3.17
CA GLU A 320 2.09 -14.70 -3.51
C GLU A 320 3.47 -14.70 -2.83
N VAL A 321 4.20 -13.58 -2.90
CA VAL A 321 5.50 -13.43 -2.23
C VAL A 321 5.34 -13.46 -0.71
N ALA A 322 4.33 -12.78 -0.15
CA ALA A 322 4.11 -12.78 1.29
C ALA A 322 3.76 -14.18 1.83
N LEU A 323 3.02 -14.99 1.07
CA LEU A 323 2.65 -16.36 1.46
C LEU A 323 3.84 -17.33 1.51
N GLN A 324 4.99 -16.98 0.92
CA GLN A 324 6.23 -17.75 1.02
C GLN A 324 7.02 -17.45 2.30
N LEU A 325 6.55 -16.53 3.15
CA LEU A 325 7.26 -16.11 4.35
C LEU A 325 7.48 -17.26 5.33
N SER A 326 8.75 -17.47 5.69
CA SER A 326 9.22 -18.34 6.76
C SER A 326 10.17 -17.57 7.68
N SER A 327 10.65 -18.22 8.74
CA SER A 327 11.72 -17.68 9.58
C SER A 327 13.01 -17.43 8.80
N ASP A 328 13.31 -18.32 7.86
CA ASP A 328 14.63 -18.40 7.22
C ASP A 328 14.77 -17.39 6.09
N ASN A 329 13.66 -17.01 5.46
CA ASN A 329 13.63 -16.06 4.35
C ASN A 329 13.05 -14.69 4.71
N HIS A 330 12.85 -14.38 6.00
CA HIS A 330 12.14 -13.17 6.46
C HIS A 330 12.65 -11.88 5.82
N PHE A 331 13.98 -11.68 5.79
CA PHE A 331 14.59 -10.49 5.20
C PHE A 331 14.46 -10.45 3.67
N GLN A 332 14.63 -11.59 3.00
CA GLN A 332 14.49 -11.71 1.55
C GLN A 332 13.06 -11.42 1.10
N ILE A 333 12.05 -11.99 1.77
CA ILE A 333 10.63 -11.74 1.46
C ILE A 333 10.27 -10.29 1.73
N ARG A 334 10.77 -9.72 2.82
CA ARG A 334 10.59 -8.29 3.12
C ARG A 334 11.17 -7.43 2.01
N ASP A 335 12.35 -7.76 1.49
CA ASP A 335 13.01 -7.03 0.41
C ASP A 335 12.30 -7.22 -0.95
N SER A 336 11.83 -8.44 -1.23
CA SER A 336 11.04 -8.74 -2.44
C SER A 336 9.72 -7.96 -2.46
N LEU A 337 8.96 -7.96 -1.36
CA LEU A 337 7.75 -7.12 -1.22
C LEU A 337 8.06 -5.63 -1.33
N SER A 338 9.29 -5.28 -0.97
CA SER A 338 9.79 -3.92 -0.92
C SER A 338 9.94 -3.31 -2.32
N GLU A 339 10.32 -4.12 -3.30
CA GLU A 339 10.44 -3.78 -4.71
C GLU A 339 9.07 -3.68 -5.41
N LEU A 340 8.11 -4.49 -4.96
CA LEU A 340 6.75 -4.48 -5.48
C LEU A 340 5.94 -3.29 -4.95
N ASN A 341 6.25 -2.83 -3.74
CA ASN A 341 5.56 -1.71 -3.13
C ASN A 341 5.94 -0.37 -3.78
N GLY A 342 5.03 0.60 -3.65
CA GLY A 342 5.33 1.98 -4.06
C GLY A 342 6.56 2.55 -3.33
N ASN A 343 7.23 3.49 -3.99
CA ASN A 343 8.49 4.08 -3.52
C ASN A 343 8.37 5.00 -2.29
N GLY A 344 7.17 5.17 -1.70
CA GLY A 344 6.92 6.13 -0.62
C GLY A 344 7.72 5.86 0.67
N SER A 345 8.13 4.62 0.91
CA SER A 345 8.96 4.21 2.06
C SER A 345 10.36 3.73 1.67
N ARG A 346 10.76 3.90 0.40
CA ARG A 346 12.04 3.37 -0.14
C ARG A 346 13.24 3.78 0.72
N TYR A 347 13.28 5.04 1.15
CA TYR A 347 14.40 5.61 1.90
C TYR A 347 14.30 5.52 3.42
N SER A 348 13.13 5.16 3.96
CA SER A 348 12.95 4.90 5.40
C SER A 348 13.02 3.40 5.73
N ARG A 349 13.23 2.56 4.71
CA ARG A 349 13.33 1.13 4.84
C ARG A 349 14.68 0.76 5.46
N LEU A 350 14.60 -0.13 6.44
CA LEU A 350 15.77 -0.78 7.01
C LEU A 350 16.12 -2.01 6.19
N ASP A 351 17.40 -2.10 5.82
CA ASP A 351 18.07 -3.30 5.33
C ASP A 351 18.21 -4.35 6.45
N ALA A 352 18.84 -5.49 6.16
CA ALA A 352 19.04 -6.56 7.13
C ALA A 352 19.79 -6.05 8.37
N ASP A 353 20.93 -5.38 8.18
CA ASP A 353 21.72 -4.83 9.29
C ASP A 353 20.97 -3.73 10.05
N GLY A 354 20.21 -2.88 9.35
CA GLY A 354 19.36 -1.86 9.94
C GLY A 354 18.26 -2.46 10.80
N CYS A 355 17.69 -3.60 10.40
CA CYS A 355 16.74 -4.34 11.21
C CYS A 355 17.41 -4.88 12.49
N LEU A 356 18.60 -5.50 12.38
CA LEU A 356 19.36 -5.98 13.53
C LEU A 356 19.71 -4.83 14.50
N ARG A 357 20.20 -3.69 13.98
CA ARG A 357 20.45 -2.47 14.76
C ARG A 357 19.18 -1.99 15.47
N SER A 358 18.05 -1.96 14.77
CA SER A 358 16.75 -1.55 15.33
C SER A 358 16.26 -2.48 16.45
N GLN A 359 16.48 -3.78 16.31
CA GLN A 359 16.18 -4.78 17.33
C GLN A 359 17.07 -4.57 18.57
N ARG A 360 18.38 -4.36 18.39
CA ARG A 360 19.32 -4.04 19.49
C ARG A 360 18.93 -2.78 20.24
N ILE A 361 18.60 -1.70 19.52
CA ILE A 361 18.09 -0.45 20.12
C ILE A 361 16.82 -0.72 20.93
N SER A 362 15.90 -1.53 20.41
CA SER A 362 14.63 -1.86 21.09
C SER A 362 14.88 -2.69 22.36
N PHE A 363 15.83 -3.61 22.33
CA PHE A 363 16.24 -4.40 23.49
C PHE A 363 16.82 -3.50 24.59
N VAL A 364 17.82 -2.68 24.26
CA VAL A 364 18.45 -1.75 25.22
C VAL A 364 17.43 -0.74 25.75
N MET A 365 16.51 -0.25 24.91
CA MET A 365 15.47 0.68 25.35
C MET A 365 14.55 0.09 26.42
N ARG A 366 14.22 -1.22 26.34
CA ARG A 366 13.44 -1.90 27.39
C ARG A 366 14.21 -1.97 28.70
N SER A 367 15.50 -2.30 28.65
CA SER A 367 16.37 -2.34 29.83
C SER A 367 16.67 -0.95 30.41
N ALA A 368 16.77 0.08 29.57
CA ALA A 368 17.04 1.46 29.98
C ALA A 368 15.87 2.10 30.75
N ARG A 369 14.63 1.65 30.53
CA ARG A 369 13.47 2.08 31.34
C ARG A 369 13.57 1.68 32.81
N ALA A 370 14.34 0.62 33.10
CA ALA A 370 14.58 0.11 34.45
C ALA A 370 16.01 0.36 34.95
N GLY A 371 16.86 1.08 34.18
CA GLY A 371 18.32 0.96 34.28
C GLY A 371 19.12 2.24 34.46
N THR A 372 20.41 2.01 34.75
CA THR A 372 21.49 2.95 35.11
C THR A 372 21.92 3.91 33.99
N ALA A 373 22.71 4.93 34.33
CA ALA A 373 23.29 5.90 33.38
C ALA A 373 24.00 5.23 32.18
N THR A 374 24.65 4.09 32.40
CA THR A 374 25.33 3.28 31.38
C THR A 374 24.39 2.83 30.25
N ASN A 375 23.18 2.38 30.57
CA ASN A 375 22.20 1.95 29.56
C ASN A 375 21.69 3.13 28.72
N ARG A 376 21.61 4.34 29.30
CA ARG A 376 21.23 5.55 28.57
C ARG A 376 22.33 5.99 27.60
N ALA A 377 23.60 5.93 28.02
CA ALA A 377 24.74 6.21 27.16
C ALA A 377 24.83 5.23 25.99
N LEU A 378 24.72 3.92 26.25
CA LEU A 378 24.70 2.89 25.21
C LEU A 378 23.55 3.09 24.20
N LEU A 379 22.35 3.42 24.68
CA LEU A 379 21.20 3.70 23.82
C LEU A 379 21.42 4.92 22.92
N ARG A 380 22.09 5.96 23.42
CA ARG A 380 22.44 7.15 22.64
C ARG A 380 23.40 6.77 21.50
N ASN A 381 24.49 6.09 21.83
CA ASN A 381 25.50 5.67 20.84
C ASN A 381 24.88 4.80 19.73
N LEU A 382 24.07 3.80 20.10
CA LEU A 382 23.40 2.93 19.12
C LEU A 382 22.44 3.71 18.21
N ARG A 383 21.77 4.75 18.73
CA ARG A 383 20.87 5.59 17.92
C ARG A 383 21.65 6.49 16.96
N GLU A 384 22.73 7.10 17.42
CA GLU A 384 23.60 7.94 16.59
C GLU A 384 24.23 7.13 15.46
N GLU A 385 24.78 5.96 15.77
CA GLU A 385 25.32 5.01 14.79
C GLU A 385 24.24 4.60 13.76
N HIS A 386 23.06 4.23 14.23
CA HIS A 386 21.95 3.84 13.35
C HIS A 386 21.52 4.98 12.42
N ILE A 387 21.43 6.22 12.93
CA ILE A 387 21.10 7.40 12.13
C ILE A 387 22.18 7.65 11.08
N LEU A 388 23.47 7.57 11.47
CA LEU A 388 24.59 7.78 10.57
C LEU A 388 24.59 6.77 9.42
N LEU A 389 24.51 5.48 9.73
CA LEU A 389 24.52 4.41 8.74
C LEU A 389 23.30 4.50 7.81
N ASN A 390 22.10 4.72 8.33
CA ASN A 390 20.91 4.88 7.49
C ASN A 390 21.01 6.12 6.60
N THR A 391 21.58 7.23 7.09
CA THR A 391 21.77 8.44 6.26
C THR A 391 22.78 8.18 5.13
N ARG A 392 23.83 7.40 5.38
CA ARG A 392 24.80 6.98 4.35
C ARG A 392 24.13 6.12 3.28
N LEU A 393 23.38 5.11 3.69
CA LEU A 393 22.64 4.23 2.77
C LEU A 393 21.61 5.02 1.95
N TRP A 394 20.85 5.90 2.60
CA TRP A 394 19.90 6.78 1.92
C TRP A 394 20.60 7.66 0.87
N TYR A 395 21.69 8.32 1.24
CA TYR A 395 22.47 9.14 0.31
C TYR A 395 22.97 8.33 -0.89
N ALA A 396 23.53 7.14 -0.67
CA ALA A 396 23.99 6.26 -1.74
C ALA A 396 22.85 5.83 -2.66
N GLN A 397 21.71 5.41 -2.08
CA GLN A 397 20.54 4.98 -2.84
C GLN A 397 19.92 6.12 -3.64
N LEU A 398 19.83 7.34 -3.08
CA LEU A 398 19.36 8.52 -3.81
C LEU A 398 20.20 8.80 -5.05
N ARG A 399 21.53 8.71 -4.94
CA ARG A 399 22.42 8.89 -6.08
C ARG A 399 22.20 7.82 -7.15
N LYS A 400 22.05 6.56 -6.73
CA LYS A 400 21.76 5.44 -7.64
C LYS A 400 20.44 5.69 -8.37
N ASP A 401 19.36 5.96 -7.64
CA ASP A 401 18.03 6.19 -8.20
C ASP A 401 18.01 7.39 -9.16
N ILE A 402 18.66 8.52 -8.80
CA ILE A 402 18.72 9.71 -9.66
C ILE A 402 19.45 9.39 -10.97
N ARG A 403 20.58 8.67 -10.91
CA ARG A 403 21.31 8.27 -12.12
C ARG A 403 20.49 7.35 -13.01
N GLU A 404 19.83 6.36 -12.40
CA GLU A 404 18.94 5.42 -13.11
C GLU A 404 17.77 6.14 -13.78
N LEU A 405 17.14 7.10 -13.09
CA LEU A 405 16.09 7.92 -13.67
C LEU A 405 16.61 8.75 -14.86
N LEU A 406 17.77 9.40 -14.71
CA LEU A 406 18.39 10.17 -15.78
C LEU A 406 18.77 9.30 -16.98
N SER A 407 19.33 8.10 -16.75
CA SER A 407 19.65 7.16 -17.84
C SER A 407 18.39 6.63 -18.54
N ASN A 408 17.26 6.55 -17.82
CA ASN A 408 15.96 6.18 -18.37
C ASN A 408 15.20 7.38 -18.96
N GLY A 409 15.89 8.49 -19.27
CA GLY A 409 15.32 9.63 -19.98
C GLY A 409 14.58 10.65 -19.11
N ALA A 410 14.67 10.58 -17.77
CA ALA A 410 14.11 11.62 -16.92
C ALA A 410 14.88 12.95 -17.09
N SER A 411 14.18 14.08 -16.95
CA SER A 411 14.79 15.41 -17.12
C SER A 411 14.31 16.42 -16.09
N VAL A 412 15.07 17.50 -15.85
CA VAL A 412 14.73 18.56 -14.88
C VAL A 412 13.87 19.67 -15.51
N ASN A 413 13.94 19.84 -16.83
CA ASN A 413 13.46 21.03 -17.54
C ASN A 413 12.40 20.76 -18.61
N SER A 414 11.73 19.61 -18.61
CA SER A 414 10.57 19.46 -19.48
C SER A 414 9.46 20.38 -18.96
N LYS A 415 9.39 21.62 -19.49
CA LYS A 415 8.09 22.29 -19.59
C LYS A 415 7.19 21.25 -20.25
N PRO A 416 6.10 20.80 -19.60
CA PRO A 416 5.16 19.92 -20.28
C PRO A 416 4.78 20.69 -21.55
N ALA A 417 5.05 20.12 -22.72
CA ALA A 417 4.50 20.64 -23.95
C ALA A 417 3.00 20.75 -23.66
N SER A 418 2.52 21.98 -23.50
CA SER A 418 1.12 22.29 -23.23
C SER A 418 0.37 22.06 -24.53
N GLY A 419 0.28 20.79 -24.91
CA GLY A 419 -0.66 20.30 -25.90
C GLY A 419 -2.02 20.36 -25.24
N ILE A 420 -2.78 21.36 -25.64
CA ILE A 420 -4.22 21.49 -25.43
C ILE A 420 -4.86 20.12 -25.77
N GLY A 421 -5.54 19.53 -24.80
CA GLY A 421 -6.27 18.27 -24.93
C GLY A 421 -7.56 18.34 -24.14
#